data_AF-A0A838WRB7-F1
#
_entry.id   AF-A0A838WRB7-F1
#
_cell.length_a   1.000
_cell.length_b   1.000
_cell.length_c   1.000
_cell.angle_alpha   90.00
_cell.angle_beta   90.00
_cell.angle_gamma   90.00
#
_symmetry.space_group_name_H-M   'P 1'
#
loop_
_entity.id
_entity.type
_entity.pdbx_description
1 polymer ?
#
loop_
_entity_poly.entity_id
_entity_poly.type
_entity_poly.pdbx_seq_one_letter_code
_entity_poly.pdbx_strand_id
1 'polypeptide(L)'
;GKEEKDSSPPPEGDEIDPETGKLKKAGKFWVYEQAVKIPYYAIFNGFKGTLEVYHLERKRYKEIKANRRGHYAIPEMGIELGILYDN
;
A
#
# COMPACT_ATOMS: atom_id res chain seq x y z
N GLY A 1 2.30 5.41 6.07
CA GLY A 1 2.43 4.11 6.75
C GLY A 1 1.07 3.60 7.21
N LYS A 2 0.62 3.96 8.42
CA LYS A 2 -0.67 3.50 8.95
C LYS A 2 -1.88 3.91 8.09
N GLU A 3 -1.92 5.18 7.64
CA GLU A 3 -2.99 5.68 6.76
C GLU A 3 -3.06 4.92 5.42
N GLU A 4 -1.90 4.61 4.83
CA GLU A 4 -1.84 3.84 3.58
C GLU A 4 -2.41 2.43 3.72
N LYS A 5 -2.23 1.82 4.90
CA LYS A 5 -2.67 0.45 5.19
C LYS A 5 -4.10 0.37 5.74
N ASP A 6 -4.82 1.48 5.82
CA ASP A 6 -6.19 1.49 6.30
C ASP A 6 -7.09 0.73 5.31
N SER A 7 -7.69 -0.37 5.78
CA SER A 7 -8.60 -1.21 5.01
C SER A 7 -10.07 -1.01 5.40
N SER A 8 -10.39 0.09 6.08
CA SER A 8 -11.75 0.40 6.49
C SER A 8 -12.67 0.58 5.26
N PRO A 9 -13.85 -0.06 5.23
CA PRO A 9 -14.82 0.17 4.15
C PRO A 9 -15.33 1.62 4.17
N PRO A 10 -15.93 2.10 3.05
CA PRO A 10 -16.60 3.38 3.05
C PRO A 10 -17.73 3.40 4.11
N PRO A 11 -18.01 4.56 4.71
CA PRO A 11 -19.16 4.72 5.61
C PRO A 11 -20.47 4.45 4.86
N GLU A 12 -21.52 4.04 5.58
CA GLU A 12 -22.84 3.76 5.00
C GLU A 12 -23.60 5.04 4.57
N GLY A 13 -23.09 6.22 4.93
CA GLY A 13 -23.61 7.52 4.54
C GLY A 13 -22.60 8.65 4.77
N ASP A 14 -23.07 9.89 4.77
CA ASP A 14 -22.24 11.10 5.00
C ASP A 14 -21.86 11.24 6.48
N GLU A 15 -21.07 10.29 6.99
CA GLU A 15 -20.46 10.38 8.31
C GLU A 15 -19.36 11.45 8.31
N ILE A 16 -19.37 12.32 9.32
CA ILE A 16 -18.32 13.31 9.53
C ILE A 16 -17.33 12.75 10.55
N ASP A 17 -16.06 12.77 10.19
CA ASP A 17 -14.97 12.44 11.09
C ASP A 17 -14.86 13.51 12.19
N PRO A 18 -14.99 13.15 13.48
CA PRO A 18 -15.08 14.12 14.57
C PRO A 18 -13.77 14.84 14.87
N GLU A 19 -12.62 14.31 14.42
CA GLU A 19 -11.31 14.96 14.59
C GLU A 19 -11.03 15.96 13.48
N THR A 20 -11.44 15.66 12.24
CA THR A 20 -11.10 16.45 11.05
C THR A 20 -12.24 17.31 10.52
N GLY A 21 -13.49 17.04 10.94
CA GLY A 21 -14.69 17.73 10.46
C GLY A 21 -15.02 17.47 8.98
N LYS A 22 -14.39 16.45 8.37
CA LYS A 22 -14.56 16.10 6.95
C LYS A 22 -15.40 14.84 6.80
N LEU A 23 -15.98 14.68 5.60
CA LEU A 23 -16.62 13.42 5.23
C LEU A 23 -15.63 12.27 5.38
N LYS A 24 -16.03 11.24 6.12
CA LYS A 24 -15.26 10.02 6.30
C LYS A 24 -15.18 9.28 4.97
N LYS A 25 -14.03 8.71 4.67
CA LYS A 25 -13.75 8.02 3.39
C LYS A 25 -13.28 6.60 3.67
N ALA A 26 -13.45 5.72 2.67
CA ALA A 26 -12.84 4.40 2.71
C ALA A 26 -11.31 4.51 2.85
N GLY A 27 -10.72 3.58 3.58
CA GLY A 27 -9.28 3.44 3.68
C GLY A 27 -8.65 3.11 2.33
N LYS A 28 -7.40 3.55 2.11
CA LYS A 28 -6.72 3.42 0.82
C LYS A 28 -6.56 1.95 0.41
N PHE A 29 -6.22 1.05 1.34
CA PHE A 29 -6.15 -0.38 1.04
C PHE A 29 -7.49 -0.93 0.59
N TRP A 30 -8.59 -0.53 1.22
CA TRP A 30 -9.92 -1.00 0.80
C TRP A 30 -10.21 -0.59 -0.65
N VAL A 31 -9.93 0.66 -1.01
CA VAL A 31 -10.13 1.16 -2.38
C VAL A 31 -9.26 0.39 -3.37
N TYR A 32 -7.98 0.18 -3.06
CA TYR A 32 -7.07 -0.52 -3.95
C TYR A 32 -7.36 -2.02 -4.07
N GLU A 33 -7.83 -2.68 -3.01
CA GLU A 33 -8.21 -4.09 -3.05
C GLU A 33 -9.52 -4.33 -3.79
N GLN A 34 -10.53 -3.48 -3.58
CA GLN A 34 -11.88 -3.72 -4.07
C GLN A 34 -12.15 -3.09 -5.44
N ALA A 35 -11.72 -1.84 -5.65
CA ALA A 35 -12.03 -1.09 -6.87
C ALA A 35 -10.92 -1.17 -7.92
N VAL A 36 -9.67 -0.86 -7.55
CA VAL A 36 -8.58 -0.69 -8.53
C VAL A 36 -7.87 -1.99 -8.87
N LYS A 37 -7.69 -2.89 -7.89
CA LYS A 37 -7.05 -4.21 -8.04
C LYS A 37 -5.64 -4.15 -8.64
N ILE A 38 -4.82 -3.22 -8.17
CA ILE A 38 -3.42 -3.10 -8.61
C ILE A 38 -2.65 -4.34 -8.12
N PRO A 39 -1.96 -5.10 -9.01
CA PRO A 39 -1.25 -6.30 -8.60
C PRO A 39 -0.14 -6.03 -7.57
N TYR A 40 0.59 -4.93 -7.73
CA TYR A 40 1.71 -4.56 -6.85
C TYR A 40 1.54 -3.14 -6.31
N TYR A 41 1.67 -2.98 -4.99
CA TYR A 41 1.58 -1.68 -4.32
C TYR A 41 2.82 -1.45 -3.45
N ALA A 42 3.50 -0.32 -3.64
CA ALA A 42 4.71 0.01 -2.91
C ALA A 42 4.51 1.28 -2.07
N ILE A 43 4.93 1.22 -0.81
CA ILE A 43 4.88 2.33 0.12
C ILE A 43 6.33 2.70 0.47
N PHE A 44 6.75 3.88 0.02
CA PHE A 44 8.05 4.44 0.38
C PHE A 44 7.91 5.44 1.52
N ASN A 45 8.72 5.28 2.58
CA ASN A 45 8.84 6.23 3.67
C ASN A 45 10.17 6.97 3.58
N GLY A 46 10.14 8.18 2.99
CA GLY A 46 11.32 9.01 2.80
C GLY A 46 12.04 9.41 4.11
N PHE A 47 11.32 9.53 5.23
CA PHE A 47 11.93 9.87 6.52
C PHE A 47 12.72 8.72 7.13
N LYS A 48 12.27 7.47 6.91
CA LYS A 48 12.92 6.28 7.46
C LYS A 48 13.84 5.57 6.46
N GLY A 49 13.80 5.96 5.19
CA GLY A 49 14.49 5.25 4.12
C GLY A 49 13.97 3.81 3.93
N THR A 50 12.73 3.53 4.30
CA THR A 50 12.15 2.17 4.20
C THR A 50 11.18 2.08 3.03
N LEU A 51 11.31 1.02 2.24
CA LEU A 51 10.36 0.63 1.20
C LEU A 51 9.63 -0.62 1.67
N GLU A 52 8.31 -0.62 1.60
CA GLU A 52 7.47 -1.79 1.80
C GLU A 52 6.73 -2.09 0.49
N VAL A 53 6.65 -3.34 0.08
CA VAL A 53 5.99 -3.74 -1.17
C VAL A 53 4.97 -4.82 -0.88
N TYR A 54 3.82 -4.74 -1.53
CA TYR A 54 2.68 -5.62 -1.34
C TYR A 54 2.24 -6.20 -2.69
N HIS A 55 1.87 -7.47 -2.68
CA HIS A 55 1.26 -8.18 -3.80
C HIS A 55 -0.21 -8.45 -3.50
N LEU A 56 -1.09 -8.20 -4.47
CA LEU A 56 -2.52 -8.46 -4.34
C LEU A 56 -2.81 -9.94 -4.60
N GLU A 57 -2.98 -10.71 -3.53
CA GLU A 57 -3.27 -12.13 -3.59
C GLU A 57 -4.66 -12.43 -3.05
N ARG A 58 -5.49 -13.14 -3.84
CA ARG A 58 -6.85 -13.54 -3.42
C ARG A 58 -7.66 -12.34 -2.87
N LYS A 59 -7.52 -11.18 -3.53
CA LYS A 59 -8.17 -9.88 -3.19
C LYS A 59 -7.65 -9.19 -1.92
N ARG A 60 -6.49 -9.58 -1.39
CA ARG A 60 -5.86 -8.87 -0.26
C ARG A 60 -4.39 -8.61 -0.51
N TYR A 61 -3.91 -7.45 -0.08
CA TYR A 61 -2.50 -7.14 -0.12
C TYR A 61 -1.72 -7.96 0.91
N LYS A 62 -0.68 -8.65 0.44
CA LYS A 62 0.30 -9.33 1.27
C LYS A 62 1.66 -8.71 1.07
N GLU A 63 2.34 -8.41 2.17
CA GLU A 63 3.69 -7.86 2.14
C GLU A 63 4.67 -8.87 1.51
N ILE A 64 5.42 -8.41 0.52
CA ILE A 64 6.52 -9.15 -0.13
C ILE A 64 7.79 -8.92 0.69
N LYS A 65 8.59 -9.96 0.91
CA LYS A 65 9.89 -9.81 1.55
C LYS A 65 10.97 -9.48 0.53
N ALA A 66 11.83 -8.54 0.90
CA ALA A 66 13.01 -8.23 0.12
C ALA A 66 13.95 -9.44 0.05
N ASN A 67 14.62 -9.60 -1.09
CA ASN A 67 15.67 -10.58 -1.29
C ASN A 67 16.96 -10.16 -0.54
N ARG A 68 18.05 -10.94 -0.68
CA ARG A 68 19.33 -10.69 -0.01
C ARG A 68 19.99 -9.36 -0.42
N ARG A 69 19.57 -8.74 -1.52
CA ARG A 69 20.04 -7.43 -2.01
C ARG A 69 19.18 -6.27 -1.54
N GLY A 70 18.11 -6.53 -0.79
CA GLY A 70 17.15 -5.50 -0.39
C GLY A 70 16.13 -5.14 -1.49
N HIS A 71 15.98 -5.97 -2.51
CA HIS A 71 15.04 -5.74 -3.61
C HIS A 71 13.80 -6.63 -3.52
N TYR A 72 12.70 -6.17 -4.09
CA TYR A 72 11.41 -6.85 -4.12
C TYR A 72 11.15 -7.38 -5.53
N ALA A 73 11.04 -8.70 -5.68
CA ALA A 73 10.80 -9.33 -6.97
C ALA A 73 9.37 -9.05 -7.48
N ILE A 74 9.25 -8.82 -8.79
CA ILE A 74 7.99 -8.74 -9.53
C ILE A 74 8.08 -9.77 -10.66
N PRO A 75 7.84 -11.07 -10.35
CA PRO A 75 8.18 -12.17 -11.26
C PRO A 75 7.47 -12.11 -12.61
N GLU A 76 6.21 -11.66 -12.65
CA GLU A 76 5.40 -11.56 -13.88
C GLU A 76 5.97 -10.56 -14.88
N MET A 77 6.77 -9.60 -14.40
CA MET A 77 7.46 -8.60 -15.22
C MET A 77 8.95 -8.93 -15.43
N GLY A 78 9.50 -9.93 -14.73
CA GLY A 78 10.93 -10.27 -14.80
C GLY A 78 11.86 -9.18 -14.24
N ILE A 79 11.37 -8.34 -13.32
CA ILE A 79 12.12 -7.22 -12.73
C ILE A 79 12.17 -7.29 -11.20
N GLU A 80 13.01 -6.45 -10.59
CA GLU A 80 13.03 -6.21 -9.15
C GLU A 80 12.90 -4.72 -8.85
N LEU A 81 12.20 -4.37 -7.76
CA LEU A 81 12.07 -3.02 -7.25
C LEU A 81 13.01 -2.82 -6.05
N GLY A 82 13.75 -1.72 -6.00
CA GLY A 82 14.65 -1.40 -4.90
C GLY A 82 14.82 0.10 -4.70
N ILE A 83 15.46 0.50 -3.60
CA ILE A 83 15.88 1.88 -3.37
C ILE A 83 17.28 2.07 -3.97
N LEU A 84 17.44 3.11 -4.78
CA LEU A 84 18.77 3.57 -5.21
C LEU A 84 19.30 4.54 -4.16
N TYR A 85 20.49 4.24 -3.61
CA TYR A 85 21.21 5.12 -2.71
C TYR A 85 22.28 5.85 -3.50
N ASP A 86 22.34 7.18 -3.37
CA ASP A 86 23.47 7.97 -3.87
C ASP A 86 24.60 7.85 -2.85
N ASN A 87 25.81 7.52 -3.32
CA ASN A 87 27.01 7.35 -2.49
C ASN A 87 27.78 8.67 -2.35
#